data_AF-A0A7V9NEW1-F1
#
_entry.id   AF-A0A7V9NEW1-F1
#
_cell.length_a   1.000
_cell.length_b   1.000
_cell.length_c   1.000
_cell.angle_alpha   90.00
_cell.angle_beta   90.00
_cell.angle_gamma   90.00
#
_symmetry.space_group_name_H-M   'P 1'
#
loop_
_entity.id
_entity.type
_entity.pdbx_description
1 polymer ?
#
loop_
_entity_poly.entity_id
_entity_poly.type
_entity_poly.pdbx_seq_one_letter_code
_entity_poly.pdbx_strand_id
1 'polypeptide(L)'
;FYELAGGSARSAPKEYALAAALATGIAIAGATALLAGSHGRLIRMALETPGDRHGRFAHLHGRVEPLLAALTRDQVQRAIAGFTLRTLLRSRAHLMLLATYLGVGAALVVSVLLPQFLLRGLAAVESPSLPWLSAPLILTFFALCGSRTILAIPADIKANWLFRLHASDSCMPQVVDGARAALLVAVVVPVAAAAGILGVWFWGVRSGGIHGVVTGALGVLLLEVLLVGFRKVPFACTYFPGRSRVRTMWPIYGLAFSVYAFSLAALEAAALVRPVLLVPMLAVIAGVTSALRFASRRDLQPPPGLTYEESDPDGLFQGFRLSEGMAAESAATLRR
;
A
#
# COMPACT_ATOMS: atom_id res chain seq x y z
N PHE A 1 22.10 -17.24 42.74
CA PHE A 1 22.18 -16.17 41.71
C PHE A 1 20.83 -15.87 41.03
N TYR A 2 19.68 -16.16 41.67
CA TYR A 2 18.34 -15.88 41.14
C TYR A 2 17.45 -15.05 42.09
N GLU A 3 17.99 -14.55 43.22
CA GLU A 3 17.21 -13.85 44.25
C GLU A 3 17.55 -12.35 44.42
N LEU A 4 18.44 -11.77 43.59
CA LEU A 4 18.87 -10.37 43.70
C LEU A 4 18.30 -9.42 42.61
N ALA A 5 17.37 -9.88 41.77
CA ALA A 5 16.65 -9.04 40.81
C ALA A 5 15.24 -8.64 41.31
N GLY A 6 14.99 -8.79 42.62
CA GLY A 6 13.86 -8.16 43.33
C GLY A 6 14.05 -6.65 43.45
N GLY A 7 14.21 -5.98 42.30
CA GLY A 7 14.19 -4.54 42.21
C GLY A 7 12.81 -4.06 42.61
N SER A 8 12.74 -3.41 43.77
CA SER A 8 11.62 -2.64 44.32
C SER A 8 10.49 -2.41 43.32
N ALA A 9 9.29 -2.87 43.65
CA ALA A 9 8.06 -2.39 43.04
C ALA A 9 7.97 -0.87 43.27
N ARG A 10 8.63 -0.08 42.40
CA ARG A 10 8.39 1.34 42.29
C ARG A 10 6.94 1.43 41.87
N SER A 11 6.10 1.89 42.79
CA SER A 11 4.73 2.31 42.47
C SER A 11 4.81 3.14 41.21
N ALA A 12 4.25 2.63 40.10
CA ALA A 12 4.02 3.46 38.93
C ALA A 12 3.28 4.70 39.45
N PRO A 13 3.79 5.93 39.23
CA PRO A 13 3.13 7.12 39.73
C PRO A 13 1.68 7.10 39.25
N LYS A 14 0.72 7.23 40.18
CA LYS A 14 -0.72 7.12 39.89
C LYS A 14 -1.15 8.02 38.73
N GLU A 15 -0.39 9.09 38.49
CA GLU A 15 -0.51 10.04 37.38
C GLU A 15 -0.37 9.38 35.99
N TYR A 16 0.57 8.45 35.79
CA TYR A 16 0.74 7.76 34.51
C TYR A 16 -0.35 6.72 34.25
N ALA A 17 -0.86 6.07 35.30
CA ALA A 17 -1.98 5.14 35.20
C ALA A 17 -3.28 5.87 34.82
N LEU A 18 -3.49 7.06 35.38
CA LEU A 18 -4.65 7.91 35.11
C LEU A 18 -4.57 8.51 33.69
N ALA A 19 -3.39 8.96 33.25
CA ALA A 19 -3.16 9.41 31.89
C ALA A 19 -3.38 8.30 30.85
N ALA A 20 -2.92 7.07 31.13
CA ALA A 20 -3.15 5.91 30.26
C ALA A 20 -4.63 5.52 30.18
N ALA A 21 -5.34 5.55 31.32
CA ALA A 21 -6.78 5.27 31.35
C ALA A 21 -7.60 6.33 30.60
N LEU A 22 -7.26 7.61 30.75
CA LEU A 22 -7.90 8.70 30.01
C LEU A 22 -7.62 8.63 28.51
N ALA A 23 -6.37 8.34 28.11
CA ALA A 23 -6.03 8.17 26.70
C ALA A 23 -6.78 7.00 26.05
N THR A 24 -6.91 5.89 26.78
CA THR A 24 -7.67 4.71 26.32
C THR A 24 -9.17 5.02 26.23
N GLY A 25 -9.71 5.75 27.22
CA GLY A 25 -11.11 6.20 27.21
C GLY A 25 -11.43 7.14 26.05
N ILE A 26 -10.55 8.10 25.76
CA ILE A 26 -10.69 9.03 24.62
C ILE A 26 -10.59 8.28 23.29
N ALA A 27 -9.66 7.34 23.16
CA ALA A 27 -9.52 6.53 21.95
C ALA A 27 -10.75 5.67 21.68
N ILE A 28 -11.31 5.03 22.71
CA ILE A 28 -12.52 4.24 22.60
C ILE A 28 -13.70 5.14 22.23
N ALA A 29 -13.93 6.23 22.98
CA ALA A 29 -15.03 7.17 22.71
C ALA A 29 -14.95 7.80 21.32
N GLY A 30 -13.75 8.14 20.85
CA GLY A 30 -13.50 8.64 19.51
C GLY A 30 -13.83 7.60 18.44
N ALA A 31 -13.43 6.34 18.64
CA ALA A 31 -13.76 5.24 17.74
C ALA A 31 -15.27 4.99 17.67
N THR A 32 -15.98 4.99 18.82
CA THR A 32 -17.44 4.84 18.85
C THR A 32 -18.14 6.01 18.19
N ALA A 33 -17.70 7.25 18.43
CA ALA A 33 -18.29 8.44 17.80
C ALA A 33 -18.09 8.45 16.27
N LEU A 34 -16.91 8.04 15.80
CA LEU A 34 -16.62 7.89 14.37
C LEU A 34 -17.49 6.79 13.73
N LEU A 35 -17.62 5.64 14.40
CA LEU A 35 -18.47 4.54 13.93
C LEU A 35 -19.95 4.97 13.88
N ALA A 36 -20.45 5.58 14.96
CA ALA A 36 -21.83 6.07 15.04
C ALA A 36 -22.13 7.16 14.01
N GLY A 37 -21.22 8.12 13.81
CA GLY A 37 -21.35 9.16 12.79
C GLY A 37 -21.25 8.61 11.36
N SER A 38 -20.43 7.57 11.14
CA SER A 38 -20.31 6.92 9.84
C SER A 38 -21.51 6.05 9.48
N HIS A 39 -22.20 5.48 10.48
CA HIS A 39 -23.29 4.53 10.30
C HIS A 39 -24.47 5.12 9.52
N GLY A 40 -24.95 6.31 9.91
CA GLY A 40 -26.05 6.98 9.21
C GLY A 40 -25.67 7.34 7.77
N ARG A 41 -24.40 7.67 7.54
CA ARG A 41 -23.88 7.97 6.20
C ARG A 41 -23.77 6.70 5.35
N LEU A 42 -23.32 5.58 5.92
CA LEU A 42 -23.21 4.28 5.26
C LEU A 42 -24.59 3.71 4.87
N ILE A 43 -25.59 3.84 5.73
CA ILE A 43 -26.97 3.42 5.45
C ILE A 43 -27.61 4.30 4.37
N ARG A 44 -27.48 5.62 4.48
CA ARG A 44 -27.99 6.55 3.46
C ARG A 44 -27.34 6.29 2.09
N MET A 45 -26.05 5.95 2.09
CA MET A 45 -25.30 5.58 0.89
C MET A 45 -25.64 4.19 0.31
N ALA A 46 -26.19 3.27 1.11
CA ALA A 46 -26.68 1.97 0.64
C ALA A 46 -28.07 2.09 -0.02
N LEU A 47 -28.84 3.10 0.37
CA LEU A 47 -30.18 3.40 -0.16
C LEU A 47 -30.15 4.31 -1.40
N GLU A 48 -29.10 5.14 -1.56
CA GLU A 48 -28.94 6.01 -2.74
C GLU A 48 -28.39 5.24 -3.96
N THR A 49 -29.19 5.13 -5.02
CA THR A 49 -28.72 4.76 -6.37
C THR A 49 -27.60 5.74 -6.77
N PRO A 50 -26.43 5.30 -7.28
CA PRO A 50 -25.29 6.18 -7.49
C PRO A 50 -25.57 7.18 -8.61
N GLY A 51 -26.06 8.37 -8.25
CA GLY A 51 -26.22 9.52 -9.14
C GLY A 51 -24.88 10.08 -9.61
N ASP A 52 -24.88 10.59 -10.85
CA ASP A 52 -23.77 11.15 -11.62
C ASP A 52 -22.70 11.90 -10.81
N ARG A 53 -21.60 11.21 -10.49
CA ARG A 53 -20.36 11.84 -9.95
C ARG A 53 -19.36 12.20 -11.06
N HIS A 54 -19.80 12.28 -12.31
CA HIS A 54 -18.92 12.40 -13.49
C HIS A 54 -18.05 13.67 -13.50
N GLY A 55 -18.47 14.80 -12.90
CA GLY A 55 -17.75 16.08 -12.97
C GLY A 55 -16.48 16.22 -12.09
N ARG A 56 -16.53 15.82 -10.82
CA ARG A 56 -15.39 16.06 -9.87
C ARG A 56 -14.15 15.22 -10.20
N PHE A 57 -14.35 13.98 -10.63
CA PHE A 57 -13.24 13.06 -10.93
C PHE A 57 -12.63 13.29 -12.31
N ALA A 58 -13.38 13.84 -13.27
CA ALA A 58 -12.86 14.23 -14.58
C ALA A 58 -11.80 15.34 -14.45
N HIS A 59 -12.05 16.35 -13.60
CA HIS A 59 -11.07 17.42 -13.35
C HIS A 59 -9.81 16.93 -12.62
N LEU A 60 -9.96 15.99 -11.68
CA LEU A 60 -8.81 15.40 -10.99
C LEU A 60 -7.91 14.63 -11.96
N HIS A 61 -8.53 13.87 -12.89
CA HIS A 61 -7.81 13.13 -13.92
C HIS A 61 -7.01 14.06 -14.86
N GLY A 62 -7.60 15.18 -15.30
CA GLY A 62 -6.89 16.15 -16.13
C GLY A 62 -5.65 16.75 -15.46
N ARG A 63 -5.65 16.91 -14.13
CA ARG A 63 -4.50 17.46 -13.38
C ARG A 63 -3.34 16.49 -13.21
N VAL A 64 -3.62 15.19 -13.16
CA VAL A 64 -2.60 14.14 -12.96
C VAL A 64 -2.10 13.53 -14.26
N GLU A 65 -2.79 13.77 -15.38
CA GLU A 65 -2.43 13.31 -16.71
C GLU A 65 -0.99 13.68 -17.14
N PRO A 66 -0.47 14.91 -16.94
CA PRO A 66 0.92 15.23 -17.30
C PRO A 66 1.94 14.46 -16.47
N LEU A 67 1.65 14.26 -15.17
CA LEU A 67 2.52 13.47 -14.29
C LEU A 67 2.50 11.99 -14.69
N LEU A 68 1.33 11.47 -15.08
CA LEU A 68 1.19 10.11 -15.58
C LEU A 68 1.95 9.93 -16.89
N ALA A 69 1.85 10.89 -17.81
CA ALA A 69 2.56 10.90 -19.09
C ALA A 69 4.09 10.97 -18.90
N ALA A 70 4.58 11.69 -17.88
CA ALA A 70 6.00 11.71 -17.56
C ALA A 70 6.51 10.36 -17.00
N LEU A 71 5.66 9.61 -16.29
CA LEU A 71 6.01 8.34 -15.66
C LEU A 71 5.82 7.11 -16.57
N THR A 72 5.09 7.26 -17.67
CA THR A 72 4.71 6.17 -18.58
C THR A 72 5.29 6.40 -19.97
N ARG A 73 5.83 5.35 -20.58
CA ARG A 73 6.46 5.44 -21.91
C ARG A 73 5.49 5.03 -23.02
N ASP A 74 4.62 4.06 -22.72
CA ASP A 74 3.73 3.43 -23.68
C ASP A 74 2.25 3.84 -23.48
N GLN A 75 1.44 3.77 -24.53
CA GLN A 75 0.00 3.98 -24.49
C GLN A 75 -0.70 2.94 -23.60
N VAL A 76 -0.25 1.68 -23.63
CA VAL A 76 -0.80 0.62 -22.77
C VAL A 76 -0.56 0.94 -21.30
N GLN A 77 0.66 1.38 -20.95
CA GLN A 77 0.99 1.79 -19.58
C GLN A 77 0.09 2.94 -19.11
N ARG A 78 -0.12 3.95 -19.96
CA ARG A 78 -1.02 5.08 -19.67
C ARG A 78 -2.47 4.65 -19.45
N ALA A 79 -2.97 3.77 -20.32
CA ALA A 79 -4.33 3.25 -20.22
C ALA A 79 -4.54 2.49 -18.90
N ILE A 80 -3.60 1.59 -18.55
CA ILE A 80 -3.65 0.82 -17.31
C ILE A 80 -3.50 1.74 -16.09
N ALA A 81 -2.60 2.71 -16.14
CA ALA A 81 -2.40 3.63 -15.03
C ALA A 81 -3.64 4.52 -14.79
N GLY A 82 -4.22 5.06 -15.86
CA GLY A 82 -5.46 5.84 -15.80
C GLY A 82 -6.65 5.00 -15.33
N PHE A 83 -6.79 3.77 -15.82
CA PHE A 83 -7.79 2.81 -15.34
C PHE A 83 -7.62 2.53 -13.84
N THR A 84 -6.39 2.20 -13.42
CA THR A 84 -6.08 1.87 -12.02
C THR A 84 -6.43 3.03 -11.09
N LEU A 85 -6.00 4.25 -11.46
CA LEU A 85 -6.26 5.45 -10.67
C LEU A 85 -7.75 5.77 -10.59
N ARG A 86 -8.49 5.66 -11.71
CA ARG A 86 -9.94 5.87 -11.72
C ARG A 86 -10.67 4.83 -10.88
N THR A 87 -10.26 3.57 -10.95
CA THR A 87 -10.89 2.49 -10.18
C THR A 87 -10.67 2.69 -8.68
N LEU A 88 -9.45 3.04 -8.26
CA LEU A 88 -9.14 3.39 -6.86
C LEU A 88 -9.98 4.56 -6.35
N LEU A 89 -10.17 5.60 -7.17
CA LEU A 89 -10.90 6.81 -6.76
C LEU A 89 -12.43 6.69 -6.87
N ARG A 90 -12.95 5.81 -7.75
CA ARG A 90 -14.39 5.66 -8.00
C ARG A 90 -15.03 4.55 -7.17
N SER A 91 -14.31 3.48 -6.89
CA SER A 91 -14.88 2.31 -6.22
C SER A 91 -14.92 2.47 -4.70
N ARG A 92 -16.13 2.51 -4.14
CA ARG A 92 -16.35 2.69 -2.69
C ARG A 92 -15.78 1.53 -1.88
N ALA A 93 -15.91 0.29 -2.35
CA ALA A 93 -15.39 -0.88 -1.65
C ALA A 93 -13.86 -0.82 -1.50
N HIS A 94 -13.15 -0.50 -2.58
CA HIS A 94 -11.70 -0.34 -2.57
C HIS A 94 -11.26 0.84 -1.69
N LEU A 95 -11.99 1.98 -1.71
CA LEU A 95 -11.70 3.11 -0.82
C LEU A 95 -11.94 2.78 0.65
N MET A 96 -12.99 2.01 1.00
CA MET A 96 -13.24 1.60 2.37
C MET A 96 -12.11 0.70 2.89
N LEU A 97 -11.68 -0.29 2.08
CA LEU A 97 -10.53 -1.13 2.43
C LEU A 97 -9.26 -0.29 2.60
N LEU A 98 -8.98 0.63 1.67
CA LEU A 98 -7.81 1.50 1.74
C LEU A 98 -7.85 2.39 2.99
N ALA A 99 -9.03 2.91 3.34
CA ALA A 99 -9.25 3.69 4.55
C ALA A 99 -8.98 2.87 5.82
N THR A 100 -9.28 1.57 5.84
CA THR A 100 -8.91 0.69 6.96
C THR A 100 -7.39 0.63 7.14
N TYR A 101 -6.63 0.39 6.07
CA TYR A 101 -5.16 0.38 6.13
C TYR A 101 -4.60 1.74 6.56
N LEU A 102 -5.10 2.83 5.98
CA LEU A 102 -4.70 4.18 6.34
C LEU A 102 -5.06 4.51 7.80
N GLY A 103 -6.19 4.01 8.31
CA GLY A 103 -6.59 4.18 9.71
C GLY A 103 -5.60 3.54 10.67
N VAL A 104 -5.13 2.32 10.37
CA VAL A 104 -4.07 1.67 11.16
C VAL A 104 -2.77 2.46 11.10
N GLY A 105 -2.35 2.90 9.91
CA GLY A 105 -1.16 3.74 9.75
C GLY A 105 -1.26 5.06 10.52
N ALA A 106 -2.40 5.74 10.44
CA ALA A 106 -2.67 6.98 11.16
C ALA A 106 -2.66 6.77 12.68
N ALA A 107 -3.25 5.68 13.18
CA ALA A 107 -3.21 5.33 14.59
C ALA A 107 -1.77 5.13 15.10
N LEU A 108 -0.91 4.47 14.32
CA LEU A 108 0.50 4.28 14.65
C LEU A 108 1.30 5.58 14.59
N VAL A 109 1.03 6.45 13.62
CA VAL A 109 1.62 7.80 13.58
C VAL A 109 1.25 8.57 14.84
N VAL A 110 -0.03 8.56 15.22
CA VAL A 110 -0.50 9.20 16.46
C VAL A 110 0.18 8.58 17.68
N SER A 111 0.31 7.25 17.76
CA SER A 111 0.96 6.61 18.92
C SER A 111 2.44 6.98 19.08
N VAL A 112 3.12 7.27 17.96
CA VAL A 112 4.54 7.66 17.96
C VAL A 112 4.71 9.17 18.21
N LEU A 113 3.82 10.02 17.68
CA LEU A 113 3.91 11.48 17.81
C LEU A 113 3.29 12.02 19.11
N LEU A 114 2.18 11.44 19.58
CA LEU A 114 1.45 11.95 20.75
C LEU A 114 2.32 12.06 22.01
N PRO A 115 3.15 11.06 22.37
CA PRO A 115 4.04 11.19 23.52
C PRO A 115 5.05 12.34 23.40
N GLN A 116 5.51 12.64 22.18
CA GLN A 116 6.45 13.76 21.95
C GLN A 116 5.77 15.10 22.25
N PHE A 117 4.54 15.26 21.77
CA PHE A 117 3.73 16.45 22.05
C PHE A 117 3.38 16.59 23.52
N LEU A 118 3.00 15.50 24.19
CA LEU A 118 2.64 15.54 25.62
C LEU A 118 3.84 15.90 26.50
N LEU A 119 5.05 15.46 26.14
CA LEU A 119 6.26 15.70 26.94
C LEU A 119 6.96 17.03 26.62
N ARG A 120 6.93 17.49 25.36
CA ARG A 120 7.73 18.64 24.90
C ARG A 120 6.90 19.79 24.32
N GLY A 121 5.57 19.64 24.20
CA GLY A 121 4.71 20.64 23.58
C GLY A 121 5.12 20.94 22.14
N LEU A 122 5.09 22.23 21.75
CA LEU A 122 5.48 22.67 20.41
C LEU A 122 6.99 22.51 20.12
N ALA A 123 7.83 22.46 21.16
CA ALA A 123 9.27 22.20 21.00
C ALA A 123 9.54 20.79 20.43
N ALA A 124 8.56 19.88 20.48
CA ALA A 124 8.64 18.58 19.83
C ALA A 124 8.83 18.67 18.31
N VAL A 125 8.38 19.76 17.67
CA VAL A 125 8.37 19.95 16.22
C VAL A 125 9.64 20.63 15.72
N GLU A 126 10.36 21.35 16.59
CA GLU A 126 11.49 22.20 16.21
C GLU A 126 12.69 21.42 15.64
N SER A 127 12.81 20.14 15.97
CA SER A 127 13.90 19.29 15.49
C SER A 127 13.39 18.08 14.70
N PRO A 128 14.08 17.68 13.61
CA PRO A 128 13.75 16.49 12.83
C PRO A 128 14.12 15.22 13.62
N SER A 129 13.32 14.90 14.63
CA SER A 129 13.50 13.72 15.46
C SER A 129 12.91 12.48 14.79
N LEU A 130 13.40 11.30 15.21
CA LEU A 130 13.01 10.01 14.66
C LEU A 130 11.48 9.81 14.52
N PRO A 131 10.64 10.17 15.51
CA PRO A 131 9.18 10.07 15.40
C PRO A 131 8.61 10.78 14.16
N TRP A 132 9.07 12.00 13.89
CA TRP A 132 8.60 12.81 12.76
C TRP A 132 9.04 12.25 11.43
N LEU A 133 10.29 11.78 11.33
CA LEU A 133 10.83 11.18 10.11
C LEU A 133 10.16 9.84 9.80
N SER A 134 9.81 9.06 10.84
CA SER A 134 9.13 7.77 10.68
C SER A 134 7.66 7.90 10.23
N ALA A 135 6.99 9.01 10.55
CA ALA A 135 5.55 9.18 10.30
C ALA A 135 5.15 9.01 8.81
N PRO A 136 5.78 9.68 7.83
CA PRO A 136 5.46 9.45 6.41
C PRO A 136 5.87 8.06 5.92
N LEU A 137 6.88 7.41 6.52
CA LEU A 137 7.22 6.03 6.20
C LEU A 137 6.13 5.07 6.67
N ILE A 138 5.59 5.26 7.88
CA ILE A 138 4.43 4.49 8.35
C ILE A 138 3.25 4.65 7.38
N LEU A 139 2.91 5.88 6.99
CA LEU A 139 1.81 6.14 6.06
C LEU A 139 2.04 5.51 4.68
N THR A 140 3.22 5.67 4.09
CA THR A 140 3.54 5.04 2.80
C THR A 140 3.46 3.52 2.89
N PHE A 141 3.92 2.92 3.99
CA PHE A 141 3.86 1.47 4.18
C PHE A 141 2.42 0.95 4.14
N PHE A 142 1.55 1.48 5.01
CA PHE A 142 0.17 1.03 5.06
C PHE A 142 -0.61 1.38 3.80
N ALA A 143 -0.38 2.55 3.21
CA ALA A 143 -1.03 2.95 1.97
C ALA A 143 -0.65 2.02 0.80
N LEU A 144 0.65 1.70 0.63
CA LEU A 144 1.10 0.83 -0.45
C LEU A 144 0.73 -0.63 -0.22
N CYS A 145 0.85 -1.16 1.01
CA CYS A 145 0.41 -2.51 1.34
C CYS A 145 -1.10 -2.69 1.13
N GLY A 146 -1.90 -1.71 1.56
CA GLY A 146 -3.34 -1.69 1.32
C GLY A 146 -3.66 -1.63 -0.18
N SER A 147 -3.04 -0.69 -0.91
CA SER A 147 -3.22 -0.58 -2.36
C SER A 147 -2.87 -1.88 -3.08
N ARG A 148 -1.74 -2.51 -2.75
CA ARG A 148 -1.28 -3.77 -3.34
C ARG A 148 -2.26 -4.93 -3.11
N THR A 149 -2.91 -4.95 -1.95
CA THR A 149 -3.94 -5.95 -1.61
C THR A 149 -5.21 -5.70 -2.43
N ILE A 150 -5.62 -4.44 -2.48
CA ILE A 150 -6.83 -3.97 -3.16
C ILE A 150 -6.74 -4.17 -4.69
N LEU A 151 -5.56 -4.02 -5.30
CA LEU A 151 -5.36 -4.30 -6.73
C LEU A 151 -5.68 -5.75 -7.12
N ALA A 152 -5.61 -6.70 -6.17
CA ALA A 152 -5.93 -8.10 -6.42
C ALA A 152 -7.42 -8.42 -6.27
N ILE A 153 -8.23 -7.48 -5.77
CA ILE A 153 -9.68 -7.65 -5.57
C ILE A 153 -10.39 -7.14 -6.83
N PRO A 154 -11.29 -7.93 -7.44
CA PRO A 154 -11.95 -7.52 -8.66
C PRO A 154 -12.95 -6.38 -8.41
N ALA A 155 -12.95 -5.36 -9.27
CA ALA A 155 -13.97 -4.31 -9.25
C ALA A 155 -15.26 -4.72 -9.93
N ASP A 156 -15.14 -5.56 -10.97
CA ASP A 156 -16.24 -6.28 -11.59
C ASP A 156 -15.66 -7.57 -12.16
N ILE A 157 -16.17 -8.73 -11.71
CA ILE A 157 -15.72 -10.05 -12.19
C ILE A 157 -15.98 -10.17 -13.70
N LYS A 158 -17.01 -9.48 -14.22
CA LYS A 158 -17.30 -9.46 -15.66
C LYS A 158 -16.23 -8.72 -16.45
N ALA A 159 -15.50 -7.76 -15.89
CA ALA A 159 -14.44 -7.06 -16.63
C ALA A 159 -13.26 -7.97 -17.00
N ASN A 160 -13.13 -9.14 -16.37
CA ASN A 160 -12.08 -10.10 -16.62
C ASN A 160 -12.06 -10.58 -18.09
N TRP A 161 -13.24 -10.79 -18.72
CA TRP A 161 -13.29 -11.28 -20.11
C TRP A 161 -12.60 -10.32 -21.09
N LEU A 162 -12.70 -9.00 -20.88
CA LEU A 162 -12.12 -8.01 -21.78
C LEU A 162 -10.59 -8.09 -21.78
N PHE A 163 -10.00 -8.27 -20.59
CA PHE A 163 -8.56 -8.46 -20.45
C PHE A 163 -8.10 -9.83 -20.93
N ARG A 164 -8.92 -10.87 -20.80
CA ARG A 164 -8.62 -12.19 -21.38
C ARG A 164 -8.63 -12.18 -22.91
N LEU A 165 -9.47 -11.36 -23.54
CA LEU A 165 -9.49 -11.22 -25.00
C LEU A 165 -8.37 -10.34 -25.56
N HIS A 166 -7.92 -9.31 -24.82
CA HIS A 166 -7.01 -8.28 -25.36
C HIS A 166 -5.61 -8.26 -24.75
N ALA A 167 -5.41 -8.78 -23.53
CA ALA A 167 -4.10 -8.81 -22.91
C ALA A 167 -3.37 -10.10 -23.32
N SER A 168 -2.39 -9.97 -24.20
CA SER A 168 -1.42 -11.04 -24.45
C SER A 168 -0.36 -11.05 -23.33
N ASP A 169 0.19 -12.22 -23.00
CA ASP A 169 1.25 -12.34 -21.98
C ASP A 169 2.44 -11.39 -22.22
N SER A 170 2.68 -11.03 -23.48
CA SER A 170 3.73 -10.10 -23.90
C SER A 170 3.56 -8.66 -23.38
N CYS A 171 2.35 -8.26 -22.95
CA CYS A 171 2.08 -6.92 -22.42
C CYS A 171 2.22 -6.81 -20.89
N MET A 172 2.61 -7.88 -20.19
CA MET A 172 2.68 -7.90 -18.72
C MET A 172 3.63 -6.89 -18.09
N PRO A 173 4.86 -6.68 -18.62
CA PRO A 173 5.71 -5.61 -18.12
C PRO A 173 5.03 -4.24 -18.20
N GLN A 174 4.29 -3.95 -19.27
CA GLN A 174 3.56 -2.70 -19.46
C GLN A 174 2.37 -2.58 -18.50
N VAL A 175 1.65 -3.67 -18.22
CA VAL A 175 0.54 -3.67 -17.26
C VAL A 175 1.04 -3.37 -15.85
N VAL A 176 2.11 -4.04 -15.41
CA VAL A 176 2.70 -3.81 -14.08
C VAL A 176 3.29 -2.40 -13.97
N ASP A 177 3.99 -1.91 -15.00
CA ASP A 177 4.50 -0.54 -15.04
C ASP A 177 3.37 0.51 -14.98
N GLY A 178 2.23 0.24 -15.61
CA GLY A 178 1.05 1.10 -15.53
C GLY A 178 0.45 1.15 -14.12
N ALA A 179 0.26 -0.01 -13.49
CA ALA A 179 -0.20 -0.10 -12.09
C ALA A 179 0.76 0.63 -11.13
N ARG A 180 2.06 0.44 -11.34
CA ARG A 180 3.13 1.12 -10.62
C ARG A 180 3.03 2.64 -10.76
N ALA A 181 2.90 3.16 -11.99
CA ALA A 181 2.77 4.59 -12.23
C ALA A 181 1.54 5.18 -11.50
N ALA A 182 0.41 4.46 -11.49
CA ALA A 182 -0.76 4.88 -10.73
C ALA A 182 -0.49 4.95 -9.22
N LEU A 183 0.20 3.97 -8.62
CA LEU A 183 0.54 3.98 -7.20
C LEU A 183 1.57 5.04 -6.82
N LEU A 184 2.53 5.33 -7.71
CA LEU A 184 3.44 6.45 -7.52
C LEU A 184 2.69 7.78 -7.41
N VAL A 185 1.76 8.03 -8.34
CA VAL A 185 0.96 9.26 -8.37
C VAL A 185 -0.04 9.32 -7.21
N ALA A 186 -0.67 8.20 -6.87
CA ALA A 186 -1.73 8.16 -5.86
C ALA A 186 -1.20 8.16 -4.42
N VAL A 187 -0.01 7.60 -4.17
CA VAL A 187 0.50 7.35 -2.81
C VAL A 187 1.87 7.98 -2.60
N VAL A 188 2.88 7.60 -3.39
CA VAL A 188 4.28 7.98 -3.10
C VAL A 188 4.48 9.48 -3.26
N VAL A 189 4.05 10.07 -4.39
CA VAL A 189 4.21 11.49 -4.67
C VAL A 189 3.49 12.37 -3.64
N PRO A 190 2.19 12.14 -3.31
CA PRO A 190 1.51 12.96 -2.31
C PRO A 190 2.14 12.88 -0.92
N VAL A 191 2.55 11.68 -0.46
CA VAL A 191 3.15 11.54 0.87
C VAL A 191 4.55 12.16 0.91
N ALA A 192 5.38 11.95 -0.12
CA ALA A 192 6.70 12.58 -0.21
C ALA A 192 6.61 14.11 -0.32
N ALA A 193 5.64 14.63 -1.08
CA ALA A 193 5.40 16.06 -1.18
C ALA A 193 4.92 16.64 0.16
N ALA A 194 3.99 15.99 0.85
CA ALA A 194 3.54 16.42 2.16
C ALA A 194 4.69 16.40 3.19
N ALA A 195 5.48 15.33 3.22
CA ALA A 195 6.67 15.21 4.07
C ALA A 195 7.68 16.34 3.78
N GLY A 196 7.98 16.58 2.50
CA GLY A 196 8.88 17.64 2.08
C GLY A 196 8.36 19.04 2.44
N ILE A 197 7.11 19.37 2.09
CA ILE A 197 6.51 20.68 2.36
C ILE A 197 6.47 20.96 3.87
N LEU A 198 6.00 20.00 4.67
CA LEU A 198 5.97 20.14 6.13
C LEU A 198 7.38 20.24 6.70
N GLY A 199 8.32 19.42 6.22
CA GLY A 199 9.71 19.49 6.64
C GLY A 199 10.38 20.82 6.28
N VAL A 200 10.04 21.43 5.13
CA VAL A 200 10.54 22.76 4.74
C VAL A 200 9.97 23.83 5.67
N TRP A 201 8.69 23.71 5.99
CA TRP A 201 7.99 24.62 6.90
C TRP A 201 8.58 24.59 8.32
N PHE A 202 8.90 23.41 8.86
CA PHE A 202 9.37 23.28 10.24
C PHE A 202 10.90 23.29 10.41
N TRP A 203 11.66 22.75 9.47
CA TRP A 203 13.11 22.50 9.61
C TRP A 203 13.95 23.20 8.55
N GLY A 204 13.33 24.05 7.72
CA GLY A 204 13.97 24.80 6.65
C GLY A 204 14.15 24.01 5.35
N VAL A 205 14.49 24.73 4.28
CA VAL A 205 14.51 24.23 2.90
C VAL A 205 15.41 23.01 2.73
N ARG A 206 16.60 23.01 3.36
CA ARG A 206 17.58 21.92 3.23
C ARG A 206 17.06 20.62 3.85
N SER A 207 16.70 20.65 5.14
CA SER A 207 16.25 19.46 5.87
C SER A 207 14.94 18.93 5.32
N GLY A 208 13.99 19.81 5.03
CA GLY A 208 12.72 19.45 4.40
C GLY A 208 12.87 18.87 3.00
N GLY A 209 13.74 19.47 2.17
CA GLY A 209 14.03 18.95 0.83
C GLY A 209 14.65 17.56 0.87
N ILE A 210 15.64 17.34 1.76
CA ILE A 210 16.23 16.01 1.98
C ILE A 210 15.14 15.03 2.44
N HIS A 211 14.29 15.43 3.39
CA HIS A 211 13.25 14.56 3.92
C HIS A 211 12.23 14.12 2.87
N GLY A 212 11.78 15.05 2.03
CA GLY A 212 10.89 14.73 0.91
C GLY A 212 11.54 13.78 -0.11
N VAL A 213 12.81 14.00 -0.45
CA VAL A 213 13.55 13.14 -1.41
C VAL A 213 13.76 11.75 -0.84
N VAL A 214 14.19 11.62 0.42
CA VAL A 214 14.41 10.33 1.08
C VAL A 214 13.10 9.56 1.24
N THR A 215 12.05 10.23 1.71
CA THR A 215 10.70 9.64 1.80
C THR A 215 10.21 9.14 0.44
N GLY A 216 10.41 9.93 -0.63
CA GLY A 216 10.06 9.54 -1.99
C GLY A 216 10.85 8.33 -2.46
N ALA A 217 12.18 8.34 -2.28
CA ALA A 217 13.06 7.24 -2.69
C ALA A 217 12.71 5.93 -1.96
N LEU A 218 12.45 5.99 -0.66
CA LEU A 218 12.01 4.85 0.14
C LEU A 218 10.62 4.34 -0.26
N GLY A 219 9.69 5.26 -0.57
CA GLY A 219 8.37 4.89 -1.08
C GLY A 219 8.43 4.18 -2.44
N VAL A 220 9.34 4.62 -3.34
CA VAL A 220 9.60 3.93 -4.62
C VAL A 220 10.19 2.54 -4.35
N LEU A 221 11.18 2.43 -3.46
CA LEU A 221 11.79 1.15 -3.11
C LEU A 221 10.74 0.16 -2.58
N LEU A 222 9.91 0.57 -1.63
CA LEU A 222 8.86 -0.27 -1.07
C LEU A 222 7.84 -0.68 -2.13
N LEU A 223 7.48 0.23 -3.03
CA LEU A 223 6.59 -0.08 -4.15
C LEU A 223 7.18 -1.18 -5.05
N GLU A 224 8.47 -1.09 -5.42
CA GLU A 224 9.11 -2.14 -6.22
C GLU A 224 9.11 -3.48 -5.46
N VAL A 225 9.44 -3.48 -4.16
CA VAL A 225 9.39 -4.70 -3.31
C VAL A 225 8.00 -5.32 -3.32
N LEU A 226 6.93 -4.53 -3.19
CA LEU A 226 5.55 -5.01 -3.19
C LEU A 226 5.07 -5.51 -4.56
N LEU A 227 5.69 -5.04 -5.65
CA LEU A 227 5.39 -5.45 -7.01
C LEU A 227 6.24 -6.64 -7.49
N VAL A 228 7.24 -7.08 -6.73
CA VAL A 228 7.97 -8.33 -7.02
C VAL A 228 6.97 -9.49 -7.11
N GLY A 229 7.03 -10.23 -8.23
CA GLY A 229 6.14 -11.36 -8.49
C GLY A 229 4.67 -10.99 -8.76
N PHE A 230 4.34 -9.70 -8.88
CA PHE A 230 2.98 -9.28 -9.23
C PHE A 230 2.70 -9.51 -10.72
N ARG A 231 2.09 -10.66 -11.03
CA ARG A 231 1.65 -11.05 -12.39
C ARG A 231 0.13 -11.02 -12.55
N LYS A 232 -0.51 -9.97 -12.04
CA LYS A 232 -1.98 -9.81 -12.07
C LYS A 232 -2.37 -8.50 -12.73
N VAL A 233 -3.47 -8.54 -13.48
CA VAL A 233 -4.11 -7.33 -13.98
C VAL A 233 -4.88 -6.68 -12.83
N PRO A 234 -4.64 -5.39 -12.51
CA PRO A 234 -5.38 -4.69 -11.46
C PRO A 234 -6.89 -4.83 -11.62
N PHE A 235 -7.58 -5.22 -10.55
CA PHE A 235 -9.04 -5.25 -10.46
C PHE A 235 -9.79 -6.22 -11.39
N ALA A 236 -9.09 -7.14 -12.06
CA ALA A 236 -9.69 -8.07 -13.01
C ALA A 236 -9.63 -9.55 -12.57
N CYS A 237 -8.71 -9.94 -11.69
CA CYS A 237 -8.53 -11.33 -11.29
C CYS A 237 -9.57 -11.78 -10.25
N THR A 238 -9.95 -13.07 -10.29
CA THR A 238 -10.75 -13.70 -9.24
C THR A 238 -9.92 -13.75 -7.95
N TYR A 239 -10.49 -13.26 -6.84
CA TYR A 239 -9.82 -13.21 -5.53
C TYR A 239 -10.29 -14.38 -4.66
N PHE A 240 -9.36 -15.22 -4.21
CA PHE A 240 -9.64 -16.27 -3.23
C PHE A 240 -9.16 -15.87 -1.83
N PRO A 241 -10.08 -15.56 -0.89
CA PRO A 241 -9.70 -15.27 0.49
C PRO A 241 -9.20 -16.54 1.18
N GLY A 242 -7.91 -16.58 1.56
CA GLY A 242 -7.37 -17.70 2.36
C GLY A 242 -5.92 -18.10 2.06
N ARG A 243 -5.37 -17.70 0.91
CA ARG A 243 -3.99 -18.06 0.55
C ARG A 243 -2.91 -17.23 1.26
N SER A 244 -3.30 -16.14 1.93
CA SER A 244 -2.34 -15.28 2.61
C SER A 244 -1.87 -15.99 3.89
N ARG A 245 -0.59 -16.38 3.94
CA ARG A 245 0.05 -16.94 5.15
C ARG A 245 0.23 -15.87 6.25
N VAL A 246 -0.61 -14.83 6.28
CA VAL A 246 -0.51 -13.70 7.22
C VAL A 246 -0.54 -14.18 8.66
N ARG A 247 -1.37 -15.19 8.97
CA ARG A 247 -1.41 -15.81 10.30
C ARG A 247 -0.07 -16.43 10.71
N THR A 248 0.67 -17.00 9.78
CA THR A 248 1.96 -17.67 10.05
C THR A 248 3.16 -16.72 9.93
N MET A 249 3.07 -15.73 9.03
CA MET A 249 4.16 -14.83 8.65
C MET A 249 4.06 -13.45 9.31
N TRP A 250 3.12 -13.25 10.24
CA TRP A 250 2.95 -11.97 10.94
C TRP A 250 4.22 -11.41 11.58
N PRO A 251 5.15 -12.21 12.17
CA PRO A 251 6.36 -11.66 12.77
C PRO A 251 7.30 -11.07 11.71
N ILE A 252 7.35 -11.71 10.53
CA ILE A 252 8.18 -11.25 9.41
C ILE A 252 7.62 -9.94 8.85
N TYR A 253 6.29 -9.83 8.71
CA TYR A 253 5.67 -8.58 8.30
C TYR A 253 5.87 -7.45 9.33
N GLY A 254 5.76 -7.77 10.62
CA GLY A 254 6.05 -6.82 11.71
C GLY A 254 7.51 -6.36 11.72
N LEU A 255 8.45 -7.28 11.50
CA LEU A 255 9.87 -6.96 11.38
C LEU A 255 10.15 -6.09 10.14
N ALA A 256 9.62 -6.46 8.98
CA ALA A 256 9.77 -5.70 7.75
C ALA A 256 9.22 -4.28 7.89
N PHE A 257 8.04 -4.14 8.51
CA PHE A 257 7.46 -2.85 8.86
C PHE A 257 8.39 -2.04 9.78
N SER A 258 8.90 -2.66 10.85
CA SER A 258 9.74 -1.99 11.83
C SER A 258 11.06 -1.51 11.23
N VAL A 259 11.69 -2.34 10.39
CA VAL A 259 12.92 -1.98 9.66
C VAL A 259 12.64 -0.82 8.70
N TYR A 260 11.55 -0.90 7.93
CA TYR A 260 11.19 0.15 6.98
C TYR A 260 10.86 1.48 7.67
N ALA A 261 10.03 1.46 8.71
CA ALA A 261 9.53 2.66 9.36
C ALA A 261 10.56 3.32 10.29
N PHE A 262 11.30 2.53 11.08
CA PHE A 262 12.16 3.07 12.14
C PHE A 262 13.64 3.00 11.80
N SER A 263 14.15 1.89 11.24
CA SER A 263 15.58 1.79 10.93
C SER A 263 15.97 2.72 9.79
N LEU A 264 15.15 2.84 8.74
CA LEU A 264 15.42 3.76 7.63
C LEU A 264 15.24 5.22 8.03
N ALA A 265 14.26 5.54 8.89
CA ALA A 265 14.14 6.87 9.49
C ALA A 265 15.35 7.23 10.38
N ALA A 266 15.92 6.26 11.10
CA ALA A 266 17.13 6.48 11.88
C ALA A 266 18.35 6.74 10.99
N LEU A 267 18.45 6.04 9.86
CA LEU A 267 19.48 6.29 8.86
C LEU A 267 19.35 7.69 8.23
N GLU A 268 18.12 8.10 7.94
CA GLU A 268 17.81 9.46 7.48
C GLU A 268 18.21 10.52 8.52
N ALA A 269 17.85 10.32 9.80
CA ALA A 269 18.26 11.21 10.88
C ALA A 269 19.79 11.34 10.95
N ALA A 270 20.51 10.23 10.81
CA ALA A 270 21.97 10.23 10.76
C ALA A 270 22.51 10.98 9.54
N ALA A 271 21.86 10.87 8.37
CA ALA A 271 22.22 11.59 7.16
C ALA A 271 21.94 13.11 7.24
N LEU A 272 20.92 13.53 7.98
CA LEU A 272 20.65 14.94 8.25
C LEU A 272 21.74 15.57 9.12
N VAL A 273 22.28 14.83 10.09
CA VAL A 273 23.41 15.28 10.93
C VAL A 273 24.73 15.23 10.15
N ARG A 274 24.95 14.15 9.38
CA ARG A 274 26.17 13.92 8.59
C ARG A 274 25.82 13.83 7.10
N PRO A 275 25.87 14.95 6.35
CA PRO A 275 25.42 14.99 4.95
C PRO A 275 26.24 14.09 4.01
N VAL A 276 27.46 13.71 4.41
CA VAL A 276 28.29 12.74 3.67
C VAL A 276 27.61 11.37 3.52
N LEU A 277 26.68 11.01 4.41
CA LEU A 277 25.94 9.75 4.35
C LEU A 277 24.78 9.78 3.35
N LEU A 278 24.33 10.97 2.91
CA LEU A 278 23.14 11.11 2.07
C LEU A 278 23.34 10.49 0.68
N VAL A 279 24.46 10.83 0.02
CA VAL A 279 24.78 10.33 -1.32
C VAL A 279 24.89 8.80 -1.37
N PRO A 280 25.69 8.13 -0.51
CA PRO A 280 25.75 6.68 -0.53
C PRO A 280 24.41 6.04 -0.16
N MET A 281 23.64 6.61 0.77
CA MET A 281 22.30 6.11 1.11
C MET A 281 21.37 6.13 -0.12
N LEU A 282 21.27 7.26 -0.82
CA LEU A 282 20.45 7.38 -2.01
C LEU A 282 20.96 6.48 -3.16
N ALA A 283 22.27 6.34 -3.31
CA ALA A 283 22.87 5.45 -4.30
C ALA A 283 22.51 3.98 -4.03
N VAL A 284 22.56 3.53 -2.77
CA VAL A 284 22.15 2.18 -2.37
C VAL A 284 20.65 1.98 -2.63
N ILE A 285 19.80 2.92 -2.22
CA ILE A 285 18.35 2.85 -2.48
C ILE A 285 18.09 2.75 -3.99
N ALA A 286 18.69 3.63 -4.79
CA ALA A 286 18.53 3.63 -6.24
C ALA A 286 19.05 2.34 -6.90
N GLY A 287 20.19 1.81 -6.42
CA GLY A 287 20.78 0.56 -6.88
C GLY A 287 19.86 -0.64 -6.60
N VAL A 288 19.37 -0.78 -5.37
CA VAL A 288 18.44 -1.85 -4.99
C VAL A 288 17.13 -1.74 -5.77
N THR A 289 16.57 -0.53 -5.87
CA THR A 289 15.33 -0.27 -6.63
C THR A 289 15.49 -0.67 -8.10
N SER A 290 16.63 -0.31 -8.71
CA SER A 290 16.93 -0.65 -10.11
C SER A 290 17.16 -2.15 -10.30
N ALA A 291 17.84 -2.80 -9.37
CA ALA A 291 18.07 -4.25 -9.39
C ALA A 291 16.75 -5.04 -9.26
N LEU A 292 15.89 -4.66 -8.31
CA LEU A 292 14.55 -5.26 -8.14
C LEU A 292 13.70 -5.07 -9.40
N ARG A 293 13.70 -3.87 -9.97
CA ARG A 293 12.98 -3.56 -11.20
C ARG A 293 13.48 -4.39 -12.37
N PHE A 294 14.79 -4.55 -12.51
CA PHE A 294 15.40 -5.34 -13.57
C PHE A 294 15.10 -6.84 -13.43
N ALA A 295 15.23 -7.38 -12.22
CA ALA A 295 14.87 -8.76 -11.91
C ALA A 295 13.39 -9.02 -12.18
N SER A 296 12.50 -8.16 -11.68
CA SER A 296 11.05 -8.29 -11.87
C SER A 296 10.66 -8.23 -13.34
N ARG A 297 11.32 -7.37 -14.15
CA ARG A 297 11.09 -7.30 -15.60
C ARG A 297 11.53 -8.56 -16.34
N ARG A 298 12.64 -9.17 -15.93
CA ARG A 298 13.09 -10.44 -16.48
C ARG A 298 12.11 -11.56 -16.14
N ASP A 299 11.64 -11.59 -14.90
CA ASP A 299 10.64 -12.55 -14.46
C ASP A 299 9.28 -12.37 -15.17
N LEU A 300 8.99 -11.19 -15.73
CA LEU A 300 7.76 -10.92 -16.47
C LEU A 300 7.85 -11.27 -17.97
N GLN A 301 9.01 -11.70 -18.48
CA GLN A 301 9.15 -12.23 -19.84
C GLN A 301 8.80 -13.76 -19.87
N PRO A 302 8.28 -14.32 -20.98
CA PRO A 302 7.49 -15.58 -20.95
C PRO A 302 8.36 -16.86 -20.81
N PRO A 303 7.86 -18.04 -20.31
CA PRO A 303 6.48 -18.47 -19.91
C PRO A 303 6.33 -19.07 -18.46
N PRO A 304 5.12 -19.50 -17.97
CA PRO A 304 3.79 -19.48 -18.58
C PRO A 304 2.77 -18.51 -17.93
N GLY A 305 1.93 -17.94 -18.79
CA GLY A 305 0.49 -17.71 -18.58
C GLY A 305 0.07 -16.64 -17.58
N LEU A 306 -0.63 -15.62 -18.08
CA LEU A 306 -1.48 -14.77 -17.27
C LEU A 306 -2.35 -15.59 -16.31
N THR A 307 -2.09 -15.41 -15.01
CA THR A 307 -2.83 -16.09 -13.95
C THR A 307 -4.11 -15.30 -13.66
N TYR A 308 -5.15 -15.58 -14.43
CA TYR A 308 -6.47 -14.96 -14.25
C TYR A 308 -7.29 -15.57 -13.12
N GLU A 309 -7.02 -16.85 -12.80
CA GLU A 309 -7.67 -17.62 -11.74
C GLU A 309 -6.67 -17.96 -10.64
N GLU A 310 -7.03 -17.70 -9.40
CA GLU A 310 -6.31 -18.26 -8.25
C GLU A 310 -6.75 -19.73 -8.11
N SER A 311 -5.83 -20.68 -8.28
CA SER A 311 -6.11 -22.11 -8.11
C SER A 311 -6.38 -22.42 -6.63
N ASP A 312 -7.50 -23.09 -6.34
CA ASP A 312 -7.87 -23.57 -5.01
C ASP A 312 -6.77 -24.48 -4.42
N PRO A 313 -6.17 -24.15 -3.26
CA PRO A 313 -5.18 -25.01 -2.62
C PRO A 313 -5.76 -26.33 -2.09
N ASP A 314 -7.07 -26.40 -1.85
CA ASP A 314 -7.78 -27.59 -1.34
C ASP A 314 -8.68 -28.25 -2.42
N GLY A 315 -8.61 -27.75 -3.66
CA GLY A 315 -9.41 -28.18 -4.80
C GLY A 315 -8.95 -29.51 -5.37
N LEU A 316 -9.25 -30.60 -4.67
CA LEU A 316 -9.14 -31.98 -5.19
C LEU A 316 -10.19 -32.28 -6.28
N PHE A 317 -11.10 -31.34 -6.57
CA PHE A 317 -12.12 -31.46 -7.61
C PHE A 317 -11.69 -30.71 -8.88
N GLN A 318 -10.88 -31.38 -9.70
CA GLN A 318 -10.99 -31.18 -11.14
C GLN A 318 -12.40 -31.63 -11.53
N GLY A 319 -13.26 -30.67 -11.86
CA GLY A 319 -14.58 -30.98 -12.43
C GLY A 319 -14.41 -32.03 -13.53
N PHE A 320 -15.10 -33.16 -13.35
CA PHE A 320 -15.07 -34.29 -14.25
C PHE A 320 -15.15 -33.81 -15.70
N ARG A 321 -14.04 -33.91 -16.45
CA ARG A 321 -13.99 -33.77 -17.91
C ARG A 321 -14.66 -34.99 -18.57
N LEU A 322 -15.88 -35.34 -18.16
CA LEU A 322 -16.62 -36.48 -18.69
C LEU A 322 -17.35 -36.16 -20.00
N SER A 323 -17.59 -34.89 -20.35
CA SER A 323 -18.32 -34.57 -21.58
C SER A 323 -17.45 -34.55 -22.84
N GLU A 324 -16.15 -34.24 -22.74
CA GLU A 324 -15.27 -34.18 -23.92
C GLU A 324 -14.75 -35.56 -24.34
N GLY A 325 -14.51 -36.47 -23.38
CA GLY A 325 -14.09 -37.85 -23.68
C GLY A 325 -15.20 -38.71 -24.30
N MET A 326 -16.43 -38.60 -23.78
CA MET A 326 -17.57 -39.40 -24.24
C MET A 326 -18.13 -38.93 -25.59
N ALA A 327 -17.97 -37.65 -25.94
CA ALA A 327 -18.38 -37.13 -27.25
C ALA A 327 -17.42 -37.56 -28.37
N ALA A 328 -16.13 -37.73 -28.06
CA ALA A 328 -15.15 -38.25 -29.02
C ALA A 328 -15.33 -39.76 -29.26
N GLU A 329 -15.73 -40.52 -28.23
CA GLU A 329 -15.93 -41.97 -28.33
C GLU A 329 -17.23 -42.34 -29.06
N SER A 330 -18.31 -41.55 -28.90
CA SER A 330 -19.57 -41.75 -29.65
C SER A 330 -19.46 -41.37 -31.13
N ALA A 331 -18.64 -40.36 -31.46
CA ALA A 331 -18.39 -39.98 -32.85
C ALA A 331 -17.52 -41.02 -33.61
N ALA A 332 -16.65 -41.75 -32.91
CA ALA A 332 -15.82 -42.80 -33.50
C ALA A 332 -16.60 -44.11 -33.74
N THR A 333 -17.63 -44.40 -32.95
CA THR A 333 -18.44 -45.63 -33.08
C THR A 333 -19.53 -45.54 -34.16
N LEU A 334 -19.91 -44.34 -34.61
CA LEU A 334 -20.87 -44.12 -35.70
C LEU A 334 -20.24 -44.09 -37.11
N ARG A 335 -18.92 -44.33 -37.22
CA ARG A 335 -18.17 -44.37 -38.50
C ARG A 335 -17.63 -45.75 -38.87
N ARG A 336 -18.13 -46.83 -38.26
CA ARG A 336 -17.86 -48.21 -38.69
C ARG A 336 -19.11 -48.89 -39.20
#